data_AF-A0A7V9PEA8-F1
#
_entry.id   AF-A0A7V9PEA8-F1
#
_cell.length_a   1.000
_cell.length_b   1.000
_cell.length_c   1.000
_cell.angle_alpha   90.00
_cell.angle_beta   90.00
_cell.angle_gamma   90.00
#
_symmetry.space_group_name_H-M   'P 1'
#
loop_
_entity.id
_entity.type
_entity.pdbx_description
1 polymer ?
#
loop_
_entity_poly.entity_id
_entity_poly.type
_entity_poly.pdbx_seq_one_letter_code
_entity_poly.pdbx_strand_id
1 'polypeptide(L)'
;MAEPWTYAGEVRRLGGADGTVTLVEGASFCLSGTNGDIVPGGAHGLYFLDTRFLSRLELRVDGAPVEPLGRSNDDPFAAVFFGRCPPPPGAADSSLVVFRTRHVGRGLLERVELRNHAVEPRRAVVELDLDVDFADLFEVKEGRASSWGRRRQHLLARGAESAEAQPCALGIEAEADGHRRGITVTFSEPLGQARGLARWELELAAGASWSVGLDVVAAVEGVEVEPRYRLGRPVQVATPSRRLAAWRSSVPVVD
;
A
#
# COMPACT_ATOMS: atom_id res chain seq x y z
N MET A 1 24.92 -8.78 38.41
CA MET A 1 25.07 -9.23 37.00
C MET A 1 23.72 -9.03 36.34
N ALA A 2 23.63 -8.14 35.34
CA ALA A 2 22.39 -7.92 34.61
C ALA A 2 22.15 -9.11 33.67
N GLU A 3 20.99 -9.74 33.76
CA GLU A 3 20.59 -10.78 32.82
C GLU A 3 20.53 -10.19 31.40
N PRO A 4 21.06 -10.89 30.38
CA PRO A 4 21.04 -10.40 29.02
C PRO A 4 19.60 -10.37 28.50
N TRP A 5 19.22 -9.26 27.84
CA TRP A 5 17.94 -9.02 27.16
C TRP A 5 17.75 -9.91 25.92
N THR A 6 17.94 -11.21 26.06
CA THR A 6 17.80 -12.18 24.97
C THR A 6 16.35 -12.66 24.92
N TYR A 7 15.59 -12.18 23.93
CA TYR A 7 14.27 -12.71 23.62
C TYR A 7 14.39 -14.21 23.30
N ALA A 8 13.75 -15.05 24.12
CA ALA A 8 13.82 -16.51 24.04
C ALA A 8 12.68 -17.13 23.22
N GLY A 9 11.79 -16.31 22.64
CA GLY A 9 10.68 -16.78 21.82
C GLY A 9 11.07 -16.99 20.35
N GLU A 10 10.17 -17.59 19.58
CA GLU A 10 10.36 -17.74 18.13
C GLU A 10 10.31 -16.37 17.46
N VAL A 11 11.38 -16.01 16.73
CA VAL A 11 11.41 -14.80 15.90
C VAL A 11 10.51 -15.03 14.70
N ARG A 12 9.50 -14.17 14.52
CA ARG A 12 8.62 -14.29 13.37
C ARG A 12 9.43 -14.10 12.09
N ARG A 13 9.43 -15.10 11.20
CA ARG A 13 10.12 -14.96 9.91
C ARG A 13 9.50 -13.80 9.14
N LEU A 14 10.33 -12.83 8.73
CA LEU A 14 9.94 -11.66 7.95
C LEU A 14 9.66 -11.99 6.45
N GLY A 15 9.32 -13.26 6.15
CA GLY A 15 9.19 -13.79 4.80
C GLY A 15 10.10 -14.99 4.54
N GLY A 16 9.56 -16.02 3.90
CA GLY A 16 10.34 -17.09 3.27
C GLY A 16 10.66 -16.72 1.81
N ALA A 17 11.68 -17.37 1.23
CA ALA A 17 12.31 -17.00 -0.03
C ALA A 17 11.39 -16.76 -1.26
N ASP A 18 10.13 -17.23 -1.25
CA ASP A 18 9.26 -17.17 -2.44
C ASP A 18 7.97 -16.32 -2.28
N GLY A 19 7.75 -15.66 -1.14
CA GLY A 19 6.43 -15.07 -0.83
C GLY A 19 6.38 -13.57 -0.52
N THR A 20 7.48 -12.96 -0.07
CA THR A 20 7.49 -11.59 0.43
C THR A 20 8.30 -10.66 -0.47
N VAL A 21 7.73 -9.50 -0.76
CA VAL A 21 8.35 -8.40 -1.51
C VAL A 21 8.72 -7.30 -0.53
N THR A 22 9.99 -6.89 -0.60
CA THR A 22 10.56 -5.81 0.23
C THR A 22 10.90 -4.62 -0.64
N LEU A 23 10.37 -3.46 -0.30
CA LEU A 23 10.74 -2.16 -0.89
C LEU A 23 11.39 -1.29 0.18
N VAL A 24 12.43 -0.52 -0.17
CA VAL A 24 13.21 0.29 0.77
C VAL A 24 13.57 1.65 0.17
N GLU A 25 13.31 2.73 0.91
CA GLU A 25 13.86 4.07 0.69
C GLU A 25 14.28 4.68 2.02
N GLY A 26 15.57 4.93 2.21
CA GLY A 26 16.08 5.56 3.42
C GLY A 26 15.65 4.84 4.70
N ALA A 27 14.91 5.53 5.56
CA ALA A 27 14.38 5.01 6.82
C ALA A 27 12.95 4.44 6.70
N SER A 28 12.48 4.22 5.47
CA SER A 28 11.16 3.66 5.17
C SER A 28 11.30 2.36 4.39
N PHE A 29 10.50 1.36 4.75
CA PHE A 29 10.44 0.12 4.01
C PHE A 29 9.01 -0.44 4.01
N CYS A 30 8.69 -1.28 3.03
CA CYS A 30 7.41 -1.95 2.93
C CYS A 30 7.63 -3.45 2.70
N LEU A 31 6.93 -4.26 3.50
CA LEU A 31 6.84 -5.72 3.35
C LEU A 31 5.43 -6.08 2.89
N SER A 32 5.31 -6.84 1.81
CA SER A 32 4.03 -7.25 1.23
C SER A 32 4.13 -8.62 0.55
N GLY A 33 2.98 -9.23 0.22
CA GLY A 33 2.92 -10.46 -0.57
C GLY A 33 3.31 -10.24 -2.04
N THR A 34 3.41 -11.33 -2.80
CA THR A 34 3.71 -11.30 -4.25
C THR A 34 2.61 -10.69 -5.10
N ASN A 35 1.39 -10.54 -4.58
CA ASN A 35 0.28 -9.79 -5.19
C ASN A 35 0.21 -8.32 -4.73
N GLY A 36 1.17 -7.88 -3.91
CA GLY A 36 1.25 -6.53 -3.32
C GLY A 36 0.48 -6.36 -2.01
N ASP A 37 -0.24 -7.37 -1.51
CA ASP A 37 -1.06 -7.22 -0.30
C ASP A 37 -0.19 -7.09 0.95
N ILE A 38 -0.57 -6.13 1.79
CA ILE A 38 -0.10 -6.05 3.17
C ILE A 38 -1.12 -6.79 4.01
N VAL A 39 -0.75 -7.98 4.48
CA VAL A 39 -1.66 -8.89 5.19
C VAL A 39 -1.37 -8.78 6.70
N PRO A 40 -2.38 -8.55 7.54
CA PRO A 40 -2.19 -8.37 8.97
C PRO A 40 -1.76 -9.69 9.63
N GLY A 41 -1.40 -9.60 10.90
CA GLY A 41 -0.94 -10.74 11.68
C GLY A 41 0.51 -11.10 11.42
N GLY A 42 1.08 -10.85 10.23
CA GLY A 42 2.50 -11.06 9.94
C GLY A 42 3.38 -9.82 10.13
N ALA A 43 4.55 -9.86 9.50
CA ALA A 43 5.46 -8.73 9.43
C ALA A 43 5.19 -7.77 8.26
N HIS A 44 4.22 -8.08 7.40
CA HIS A 44 3.82 -7.17 6.33
C HIS A 44 3.45 -5.81 6.94
N GLY A 45 3.78 -4.74 6.21
CA GLY A 45 3.48 -3.39 6.64
C GLY A 45 4.27 -2.33 5.90
N LEU A 46 3.81 -1.09 6.01
CA LEU A 46 4.61 0.10 5.70
C LEU A 46 5.25 0.59 6.99
N TYR A 47 6.57 0.66 7.01
CA TYR A 47 7.36 1.10 8.14
C TYR A 47 8.05 2.42 7.85
N PHE A 48 8.15 3.26 8.88
CA PHE A 48 8.95 4.47 8.88
C PHE A 48 9.47 4.71 10.29
N LEU A 49 10.77 4.94 10.45
CA LEU A 49 11.42 5.09 11.77
C LEU A 49 11.02 3.96 12.74
N ASP A 50 11.16 2.72 12.27
CA ASP A 50 10.85 1.48 13.01
C ASP A 50 9.41 1.33 13.50
N THR A 51 8.48 2.16 13.03
CA THR A 51 7.05 2.07 13.35
C THR A 51 6.24 1.61 12.15
N ARG A 52 5.32 0.66 12.34
CA ARG A 52 4.39 0.18 11.30
C ARG A 52 3.18 1.12 11.14
N PHE A 53 3.26 2.05 10.19
CA PHE A 53 2.20 3.01 9.89
C PHE A 53 1.02 2.43 9.12
N LEU A 54 1.21 1.32 8.41
CA LEU A 54 0.14 0.60 7.71
C LEU A 54 0.33 -0.89 7.97
N SER A 55 -0.64 -1.53 8.62
CA SER A 55 -0.59 -2.96 8.97
C SER A 55 -1.46 -3.82 8.05
N ARG A 56 -2.31 -3.19 7.24
CA ARG A 56 -3.15 -3.84 6.24
C ARG A 56 -3.34 -2.97 5.00
N LEU A 57 -3.26 -3.59 3.84
CA LEU A 57 -3.59 -3.05 2.53
C LEU A 57 -3.86 -4.24 1.60
N GLU A 58 -5.10 -4.72 1.61
CA GLU A 58 -5.52 -5.88 0.83
C GLU A 58 -6.47 -5.45 -0.30
N LEU A 59 -6.18 -5.91 -1.52
CA LEU A 59 -7.02 -5.66 -2.70
C LEU A 59 -7.91 -6.87 -2.99
N ARG A 60 -9.21 -6.61 -3.08
CA ARG A 60 -10.22 -7.59 -3.53
C ARG A 60 -10.95 -7.09 -4.76
N VAL A 61 -11.28 -8.04 -5.63
CA VAL A 61 -12.17 -7.82 -6.77
C VAL A 61 -13.28 -8.87 -6.70
N ASP A 62 -14.53 -8.42 -6.73
CA ASP A 62 -15.71 -9.27 -6.56
C ASP A 62 -15.65 -10.10 -5.25
N GLY A 63 -15.13 -9.50 -4.17
CA GLY A 63 -14.96 -10.12 -2.85
C GLY A 63 -13.78 -11.10 -2.73
N ALA A 64 -13.11 -11.43 -3.84
CA ALA A 64 -12.02 -12.39 -3.87
C ALA A 64 -10.64 -11.71 -3.93
N PRO A 65 -9.59 -12.32 -3.33
CA PRO A 65 -8.22 -11.81 -3.46
C PRO A 65 -7.71 -11.95 -4.90
N VAL A 66 -6.78 -11.06 -5.28
CA VAL A 66 -6.10 -11.14 -6.57
C VAL A 66 -5.06 -12.26 -6.55
N GLU A 67 -5.14 -13.18 -7.51
CA GLU A 67 -4.16 -14.25 -7.70
C GLU A 67 -2.89 -13.68 -8.35
N PRO A 68 -1.70 -13.79 -7.72
CA PRO A 68 -0.47 -13.27 -8.29
C PRO A 68 -0.06 -14.05 -9.54
N LEU A 69 0.23 -13.32 -10.62
CA LEU A 69 0.84 -13.88 -11.84
C LEU A 69 2.32 -13.54 -11.93
N GLY A 70 2.74 -12.44 -11.32
CA GLY A 70 4.15 -12.07 -11.23
C GLY A 70 4.35 -10.66 -10.69
N ARG A 71 5.63 -10.27 -10.65
CA ARG A 71 6.06 -8.96 -10.17
C ARG A 71 7.33 -8.51 -10.91
N SER A 72 7.50 -7.20 -11.02
CA SER A 72 8.77 -6.55 -11.34
C SER A 72 9.17 -5.61 -10.20
N ASN A 73 10.46 -5.54 -9.90
CA ASN A 73 11.03 -4.61 -8.92
C ASN A 73 12.37 -4.07 -9.45
N ASP A 74 12.29 -3.24 -10.49
CA ASP A 74 13.46 -2.67 -11.17
C ASP A 74 14.23 -1.67 -10.30
N ASP A 75 13.55 -1.07 -9.31
CA ASP A 75 14.12 -0.12 -8.36
C ASP A 75 13.91 -0.58 -6.91
N PRO A 76 14.82 -0.28 -5.97
CA PRO A 76 14.70 -0.72 -4.58
C PRO A 76 13.44 -0.23 -3.85
N PHE A 77 12.88 0.89 -4.30
CA PHE A 77 11.74 1.57 -3.70
C PHE A 77 10.44 1.43 -4.49
N ALA A 78 10.44 0.66 -5.58
CA ALA A 78 9.27 0.50 -6.45
C ALA A 78 9.04 -0.95 -6.87
N ALA A 79 7.77 -1.33 -7.01
CA ALA A 79 7.39 -2.60 -7.63
C ALA A 79 6.11 -2.47 -8.44
N VAL A 80 6.02 -3.29 -9.49
CA VAL A 80 4.80 -3.56 -10.22
C VAL A 80 4.38 -4.99 -9.91
N PHE A 81 3.17 -5.18 -9.40
CA PHE A 81 2.53 -6.47 -9.20
C PHE A 81 1.47 -6.65 -10.28
N PHE A 82 1.36 -7.84 -10.85
CA PHE A 82 0.27 -8.15 -11.76
C PHE A 82 -0.34 -9.49 -11.41
N GLY A 83 -1.66 -9.56 -11.55
CA GLY A 83 -2.44 -10.70 -11.13
C GLY A 83 -3.75 -10.79 -11.87
N ARG A 84 -4.47 -11.89 -11.66
CA ARG A 84 -5.80 -12.10 -12.22
C ARG A 84 -6.84 -12.22 -11.12
N CYS A 85 -8.05 -11.77 -11.43
CA CYS A 85 -9.20 -12.07 -10.58
C CYS A 85 -9.68 -13.50 -10.85
N PRO A 86 -10.45 -14.13 -9.95
CA PRO A 86 -11.08 -15.40 -10.27
C PRO A 86 -12.00 -15.29 -11.49
N PRO A 87 -12.11 -16.35 -12.31
CA PRO A 87 -13.08 -16.38 -13.40
C PRO A 87 -14.51 -16.37 -12.83
N PRO A 88 -15.49 -15.82 -13.57
CA PRO A 88 -16.88 -15.94 -13.18
C PRO A 88 -17.32 -17.42 -13.18
N PRO A 89 -18.37 -17.79 -12.41
CA PRO A 89 -18.90 -19.15 -12.40
C PRO A 89 -19.20 -19.66 -13.82
N GLY A 90 -18.69 -20.84 -14.16
CA GLY A 90 -18.86 -21.44 -15.48
C GLY A 90 -17.82 -21.05 -16.54
N ALA A 91 -16.87 -20.17 -16.22
CA ALA A 91 -15.72 -19.84 -17.07
C ALA A 91 -14.42 -20.45 -16.52
N ALA A 92 -13.52 -20.85 -17.41
CA ALA A 92 -12.18 -21.31 -17.05
C ALA A 92 -11.17 -20.17 -16.97
N ASP A 93 -11.32 -19.14 -17.81
CA ASP A 93 -10.38 -18.04 -17.94
C ASP A 93 -10.86 -16.77 -17.23
N SER A 94 -9.91 -16.08 -16.59
CA SER A 94 -10.18 -14.76 -16.03
C SER A 94 -10.15 -13.70 -17.11
N SER A 95 -11.19 -12.88 -17.17
CA SER A 95 -11.22 -11.70 -18.03
C SER A 95 -10.68 -10.43 -17.37
N LEU A 96 -10.42 -10.44 -16.05
CA LEU A 96 -9.94 -9.27 -15.33
C LEU A 96 -8.50 -9.46 -14.89
N VAL A 97 -7.64 -8.55 -15.34
CA VAL A 97 -6.25 -8.46 -14.94
C VAL A 97 -6.07 -7.21 -14.09
N VAL A 98 -5.29 -7.36 -13.03
CA VAL A 98 -4.95 -6.29 -12.09
C VAL A 98 -3.48 -5.96 -12.23
N PHE A 99 -3.17 -4.67 -12.27
CA PHE A 99 -1.82 -4.14 -12.10
C PHE A 99 -1.78 -3.25 -10.86
N ARG A 100 -0.74 -3.39 -10.03
CA ARG A 100 -0.48 -2.52 -8.90
C ARG A 100 0.92 -1.96 -9.02
N THR A 101 1.07 -0.65 -9.10
CA THR A 101 2.36 0.02 -9.11
C THR A 101 2.57 0.75 -7.81
N ARG A 102 3.51 0.28 -6.99
CA ARG A 102 3.81 0.80 -5.66
C ARG A 102 5.16 1.53 -5.64
N HIS A 103 5.20 2.65 -4.94
CA HIS A 103 6.42 3.39 -4.59
C HIS A 103 6.45 3.66 -3.08
N VAL A 104 7.61 3.49 -2.45
CA VAL A 104 7.80 3.70 -1.01
C VAL A 104 8.82 4.79 -0.77
N GLY A 105 8.52 5.67 0.18
CA GLY A 105 9.46 6.67 0.66
C GLY A 105 8.77 7.66 1.58
N ARG A 106 8.98 7.51 2.89
CA ARG A 106 8.31 8.30 3.95
C ARG A 106 6.78 8.31 3.82
N GLY A 107 6.22 7.19 3.37
CA GLY A 107 4.86 7.06 2.88
C GLY A 107 4.80 6.02 1.77
N LEU A 108 3.62 5.87 1.17
CA LEU A 108 3.38 4.92 0.09
C LEU A 108 2.51 5.58 -0.98
N LEU A 109 2.91 5.47 -2.23
CA LEU A 109 2.06 5.78 -3.39
C LEU A 109 1.76 4.48 -4.10
N GLU A 110 0.49 4.19 -4.34
CA GLU A 110 0.06 3.03 -5.11
C GLU A 110 -0.95 3.42 -6.17
N ARG A 111 -0.82 2.83 -7.36
CA ARG A 111 -1.85 2.87 -8.40
C ARG A 111 -2.32 1.46 -8.66
N VAL A 112 -3.63 1.24 -8.58
CA VAL A 112 -4.31 0.01 -8.98
C VAL A 112 -4.96 0.26 -10.33
N GLU A 113 -4.74 -0.63 -11.28
CA GLU A 113 -5.41 -0.66 -12.58
C GLU A 113 -6.12 -2.01 -12.73
N LEU A 114 -7.38 -1.99 -13.11
CA LEU A 114 -8.19 -3.16 -13.44
C LEU A 114 -8.54 -3.11 -14.93
N ARG A 115 -8.18 -4.16 -15.67
CA ARG A 115 -8.39 -4.23 -17.12
C ARG A 115 -9.30 -5.39 -17.50
N ASN A 116 -10.31 -5.10 -18.31
CA ASN A 116 -11.19 -6.10 -18.93
C ASN A 116 -10.61 -6.58 -20.27
N HIS A 117 -10.19 -7.83 -20.31
CA HIS A 117 -9.69 -8.50 -21.51
C HIS A 117 -10.76 -9.33 -22.23
N ALA A 118 -12.01 -9.36 -21.76
CA ALA A 118 -13.11 -9.96 -22.49
C ALA A 118 -13.56 -9.09 -23.67
N VAL A 119 -14.28 -9.73 -24.59
CA VAL A 119 -14.99 -9.09 -25.70
C VAL A 119 -16.35 -8.53 -25.31
N GLU A 120 -16.77 -8.72 -24.05
CA GLU A 120 -18.04 -8.24 -23.49
C GLU A 120 -17.81 -7.31 -22.30
N PRO A 121 -18.73 -6.37 -22.03
CA PRO A 121 -18.71 -5.58 -20.80
C PRO A 121 -18.77 -6.44 -19.55
N ARG A 122 -18.03 -6.04 -18.51
CA ARG A 122 -18.01 -6.73 -17.21
C ARG A 122 -18.25 -5.74 -16.08
N ARG A 123 -19.13 -6.12 -15.16
CA ARG A 123 -19.28 -5.46 -13.87
C ARG A 123 -18.26 -6.02 -12.89
N ALA A 124 -17.70 -5.14 -12.06
CA ALA A 124 -16.75 -5.52 -11.03
C ALA A 124 -16.92 -4.64 -9.78
N VAL A 125 -16.66 -5.22 -8.62
CA VAL A 125 -16.54 -4.48 -7.36
C VAL A 125 -15.08 -4.49 -6.93
N VAL A 126 -14.46 -3.33 -6.81
CA VAL A 126 -13.09 -3.19 -6.31
C VAL A 126 -13.12 -2.73 -4.87
N GLU A 127 -12.37 -3.41 -4.01
CA GLU A 127 -12.32 -3.20 -2.57
C GLU A 127 -10.86 -3.10 -2.11
N LEU A 128 -10.52 -2.02 -1.41
CA LEU A 128 -9.23 -1.84 -0.74
C LEU A 128 -9.46 -1.75 0.77
N ASP A 129 -8.99 -2.76 1.49
CA ASP A 129 -9.09 -2.83 2.95
C ASP A 129 -7.77 -2.37 3.58
N LEU A 130 -7.84 -1.41 4.49
CA LEU A 130 -6.70 -0.77 5.12
C LEU A 130 -6.89 -0.68 6.63
N ASP A 131 -5.80 -0.87 7.35
CA ASP A 131 -5.76 -0.74 8.80
C ASP A 131 -4.36 -0.35 9.28
N VAL A 132 -4.32 0.16 10.49
CA VAL A 132 -3.10 0.61 11.17
C VAL A 132 -3.07 0.05 12.59
N ASP A 133 -1.86 -0.23 13.06
CA ASP A 133 -1.61 -0.56 14.45
C ASP A 133 -0.54 0.30 15.10
N PHE A 134 0.31 0.98 14.32
CA PHE A 134 1.44 1.76 14.81
C PHE A 134 2.39 0.97 15.72
N ALA A 135 2.46 -0.35 15.53
CA ALA A 135 3.33 -1.22 16.30
C ALA A 135 4.80 -0.90 16.00
N ASP A 136 5.63 -0.97 17.04
CA ASP A 136 7.08 -0.89 16.89
C ASP A 136 7.63 -2.18 16.24
N LEU A 137 8.72 -2.05 15.49
CA LEU A 137 9.36 -3.16 14.77
C LEU A 137 9.76 -4.31 15.72
N PHE A 138 10.17 -4.02 16.95
CA PHE A 138 10.47 -5.04 17.95
C PHE A 138 9.20 -5.79 18.37
N GLU A 139 8.09 -5.09 18.63
CA GLU A 139 6.80 -5.72 18.94
C GLU A 139 6.32 -6.63 17.81
N VAL A 140 6.51 -6.21 16.55
CA VAL A 140 6.18 -7.04 15.38
C VAL A 140 7.05 -8.29 15.31
N LYS A 141 8.37 -8.16 15.51
CA LYS A 141 9.33 -9.29 15.48
C LYS A 141 9.04 -10.32 16.56
N GLU A 142 8.61 -9.86 17.73
CA GLU A 142 8.21 -10.69 18.87
C GLU A 142 6.78 -11.24 18.74
N GLY A 143 6.03 -10.84 17.71
CA GLY A 143 4.65 -11.27 17.51
C GLY A 143 3.66 -10.68 18.55
N ARG A 144 4.02 -9.57 19.18
CA ARG A 144 3.24 -8.87 20.20
C ARG A 144 2.51 -7.62 19.69
N ALA A 145 2.64 -7.34 18.39
CA ALA A 145 1.96 -6.22 17.75
C ALA A 145 0.45 -6.22 18.05
N SER A 146 -0.03 -5.12 18.62
CA SER A 146 -1.43 -4.87 18.95
C SER A 146 -1.79 -3.44 18.57
N SER A 147 -3.08 -3.10 18.58
CA SER A 147 -3.50 -1.73 18.26
C SER A 147 -2.94 -0.74 19.29
N TRP A 148 -2.10 0.19 18.82
CA TRP A 148 -1.50 1.22 19.67
C TRP A 148 -2.50 2.34 19.98
N GLY A 149 -2.68 2.63 21.26
CA GLY A 149 -3.42 3.80 21.73
C GLY A 149 -4.91 3.85 21.37
N ARG A 150 -5.54 4.98 21.70
CA ARG A 150 -6.94 5.24 21.36
C ARG A 150 -7.04 5.76 19.92
N ARG A 151 -7.60 4.94 19.04
CA ARG A 151 -7.77 5.28 17.61
C ARG A 151 -8.98 6.19 17.36
N ARG A 152 -8.83 7.13 16.44
CA ARG A 152 -9.89 7.96 15.85
C ARG A 152 -9.77 7.90 14.34
N GLN A 153 -10.89 7.70 13.66
CA GLN A 153 -10.97 7.73 12.20
C GLN A 153 -11.87 8.89 11.79
N HIS A 154 -11.50 9.60 10.72
CA HIS A 154 -12.27 10.70 10.19
C HIS A 154 -12.13 10.80 8.67
N LEU A 155 -13.22 11.12 7.98
CA LEU A 155 -13.18 11.39 6.54
C LEU A 155 -12.87 12.88 6.34
N LEU A 156 -11.85 13.15 5.54
CA LEU A 156 -11.46 14.47 5.09
C LEU A 156 -12.02 14.67 3.68
N ALA A 157 -13.15 15.37 3.58
CA ALA A 157 -13.57 15.96 2.31
C ALA A 157 -12.73 17.22 2.08
N ARG A 158 -11.93 17.28 1.01
CA ARG A 158 -11.35 18.58 0.60
C ARG A 158 -12.49 19.48 0.14
N GLY A 159 -12.48 20.74 0.55
CA GLY A 159 -13.60 21.67 0.45
C GLY A 159 -14.16 21.87 -0.96
N ALA A 160 -15.47 22.18 -0.99
CA ALA A 160 -16.37 22.24 -2.13
C ALA A 160 -16.14 23.40 -3.14
N GLU A 161 -14.92 23.89 -3.33
CA GLU A 161 -14.67 25.09 -4.13
C GLU A 161 -14.37 24.83 -5.62
N SER A 162 -14.44 23.59 -6.11
CA SER A 162 -14.22 23.29 -7.53
C SER A 162 -15.08 22.13 -8.03
N ALA A 163 -15.70 22.29 -9.21
CA ALA A 163 -16.64 21.35 -9.82
C ALA A 163 -15.99 20.07 -10.41
N GLU A 164 -14.70 19.86 -10.19
CA GLU A 164 -13.98 18.64 -10.54
C GLU A 164 -14.07 17.64 -9.39
N ALA A 165 -14.19 16.34 -9.70
CA ALA A 165 -14.32 15.28 -8.70
C ALA A 165 -13.21 15.39 -7.63
N GLN A 166 -13.62 15.76 -6.41
CA GLN A 166 -12.67 16.05 -5.33
C GLN A 166 -12.14 14.73 -4.74
N PRO A 167 -10.80 14.60 -4.57
CA PRO A 167 -10.24 13.45 -3.90
C PRO A 167 -10.76 13.39 -2.47
N CYS A 168 -11.16 12.20 -2.05
CA CYS A 168 -11.55 11.93 -0.68
C CYS A 168 -10.35 11.37 0.09
N ALA A 169 -10.22 11.75 1.34
CA ALA A 169 -9.14 11.29 2.19
C ALA A 169 -9.67 10.67 3.50
N LEU A 170 -9.02 9.61 3.96
CA LEU A 170 -9.29 8.96 5.23
C LEU A 170 -8.12 9.23 6.18
N GLY A 171 -8.40 9.90 7.30
CA GLY A 171 -7.47 10.10 8.39
C GLY A 171 -7.67 9.04 9.47
N ILE A 172 -6.58 8.42 9.93
CA ILE A 172 -6.56 7.56 11.11
C ILE A 172 -5.49 8.07 12.05
N GLU A 173 -5.88 8.46 13.26
CA GLU A 173 -4.97 8.92 14.31
C GLU A 173 -5.07 8.01 15.52
N ALA A 174 -3.97 7.88 16.24
CA ALA A 174 -3.90 7.23 17.53
C ALA A 174 -3.09 8.08 18.51
N GLU A 175 -3.42 7.93 19.78
CA GLU A 175 -2.73 8.59 20.90
C GLU A 175 -2.49 7.58 22.02
N ALA A 176 -1.25 7.47 22.49
CA ALA A 176 -0.86 6.69 23.66
C ALA A 176 0.31 7.39 24.35
N ASP A 177 0.29 7.41 25.69
CA ASP A 177 1.36 7.97 26.53
C ASP A 177 1.84 9.37 26.10
N GLY A 178 0.89 10.23 25.70
CA GLY A 178 1.15 11.61 25.25
C GLY A 178 1.77 11.75 23.86
N HIS A 179 2.02 10.64 23.16
CA HIS A 179 2.51 10.64 21.79
C HIS A 179 1.36 10.52 20.80
N ARG A 180 1.53 11.04 19.59
CA ARG A 180 0.53 10.94 18.51
C ARG A 180 1.10 10.33 17.25
N ARG A 181 0.38 9.37 16.67
CA ARG A 181 0.71 8.76 15.38
C ARG A 181 -0.51 8.80 14.49
N GLY A 182 -0.32 8.95 13.20
CA GLY A 182 -1.43 8.96 12.27
C GLY A 182 -1.04 8.60 10.85
N ILE A 183 -2.05 8.33 10.04
CA ILE A 183 -1.94 8.34 8.58
C ILE A 183 -3.08 9.16 7.97
N THR A 184 -2.79 9.79 6.83
CA THR A 184 -3.79 10.29 5.89
C THR A 184 -3.68 9.47 4.61
N VAL A 185 -4.79 8.87 4.17
CA VAL A 185 -4.88 8.15 2.89
C VAL A 185 -5.72 8.97 1.93
N THR A 186 -5.13 9.45 0.83
CA THR A 186 -5.87 10.17 -0.22
C THR A 186 -6.15 9.22 -1.39
N PHE A 187 -7.35 9.25 -1.95
CA PHE A 187 -7.70 8.49 -3.15
C PHE A 187 -7.94 9.43 -4.34
N SER A 188 -7.53 9.02 -5.53
CA SER A 188 -7.80 9.78 -6.77
C SER A 188 -9.26 9.68 -7.22
N GLU A 189 -9.97 8.66 -6.74
CA GLU A 189 -11.39 8.43 -7.01
C GLU A 189 -12.23 8.69 -5.75
N PRO A 190 -13.44 9.25 -5.87
CA PRO A 190 -14.36 9.38 -4.75
C PRO A 190 -14.68 8.02 -4.10
N LEU A 191 -14.84 8.01 -2.78
CA LEU A 191 -15.22 6.83 -2.01
C LEU A 191 -16.75 6.73 -1.91
N GLY A 192 -17.31 5.55 -2.20
CA GLY A 192 -18.72 5.25 -1.90
C GLY A 192 -18.98 4.99 -0.41
N GLN A 193 -18.00 4.45 0.32
CA GLN A 193 -18.06 4.11 1.75
C GLN A 193 -16.67 4.25 2.39
N ALA A 194 -16.58 4.66 3.66
CA ALA A 194 -15.30 4.97 4.32
C ALA A 194 -15.25 4.53 5.80
N ARG A 195 -15.16 3.21 6.05
CA ARG A 195 -14.82 2.65 7.37
C ARG A 195 -13.70 1.62 7.26
N GLY A 196 -12.48 2.07 6.96
CA GLY A 196 -11.33 1.18 6.73
C GLY A 196 -11.41 0.35 5.43
N LEU A 197 -12.51 0.48 4.69
CA LEU A 197 -12.75 -0.16 3.40
C LEU A 197 -13.07 0.93 2.38
N ALA A 198 -12.28 0.98 1.31
CA ALA A 198 -12.56 1.76 0.13
C ALA A 198 -13.19 0.87 -0.95
N ARG A 199 -14.29 1.31 -1.55
CA ARG A 199 -15.09 0.48 -2.45
C ARG A 199 -15.57 1.26 -3.68
N TRP A 200 -15.43 0.63 -4.85
CA TRP A 200 -15.88 1.14 -6.14
C TRP A 200 -16.68 0.07 -6.89
N GLU A 201 -17.83 0.46 -7.44
CA GLU A 201 -18.60 -0.38 -8.36
C GLU A 201 -18.35 0.11 -9.79
N LEU A 202 -17.96 -0.82 -10.66
CA LEU A 202 -17.47 -0.51 -12.01
C LEU A 202 -18.31 -1.24 -13.05
N GLU A 203 -18.51 -0.58 -14.20
CA GLU A 203 -18.93 -1.21 -15.44
C GLU A 203 -17.85 -0.96 -16.50
N LEU A 204 -17.07 -2.01 -16.82
CA LEU A 204 -15.95 -1.94 -17.74
C LEU A 204 -16.38 -2.48 -19.11
N ALA A 205 -16.35 -1.63 -20.14
CA ALA A 205 -16.54 -2.09 -21.51
C ALA A 205 -15.47 -3.12 -21.92
N ALA A 206 -15.71 -3.82 -23.04
CA ALA A 206 -14.73 -4.74 -23.62
C ALA A 206 -13.41 -4.01 -23.91
N GLY A 207 -12.29 -4.58 -23.45
CA GLY A 207 -10.95 -3.98 -23.63
C GLY A 207 -10.65 -2.76 -22.75
N ALA A 208 -11.61 -2.25 -21.98
CA ALA A 208 -11.44 -1.05 -21.18
C ALA A 208 -10.68 -1.30 -19.87
N SER A 209 -10.12 -0.23 -19.32
CA SER A 209 -9.42 -0.21 -18.04
C SER A 209 -9.98 0.86 -17.12
N TRP A 210 -9.93 0.61 -15.83
CA TRP A 210 -10.17 1.58 -14.77
C TRP A 210 -8.96 1.64 -13.84
N SER A 211 -8.71 2.81 -13.25
CA SER A 211 -7.60 2.97 -12.32
C SER A 211 -7.94 3.85 -11.13
N VAL A 212 -7.38 3.52 -9.97
CA VAL A 212 -7.37 4.39 -8.79
C VAL A 212 -5.95 4.53 -8.26
N GLY A 213 -5.57 5.75 -7.90
CA GLY A 213 -4.37 6.03 -7.13
C GLY A 213 -4.71 6.24 -5.66
N LEU A 214 -3.82 5.79 -4.78
CA LEU A 214 -3.81 6.16 -3.37
C LEU A 214 -2.42 6.63 -2.94
N ASP A 215 -2.35 7.63 -2.07
CA ASP A 215 -1.15 7.91 -1.29
C ASP A 215 -1.42 7.84 0.22
N VAL A 216 -0.46 7.28 0.95
CA VAL A 216 -0.47 7.12 2.41
C VAL A 216 0.64 8.01 2.97
N VAL A 217 0.23 8.93 3.83
CA VAL A 217 1.07 9.96 4.43
C VAL A 217 1.12 9.69 5.92
N ALA A 218 2.30 9.43 6.46
CA ALA A 218 2.46 9.25 7.90
C ALA A 218 2.43 10.59 8.64
N ALA A 219 1.96 10.59 9.88
CA ALA A 219 2.06 11.70 10.81
C ALA A 219 2.71 11.23 12.13
N VAL A 220 3.69 11.98 12.60
CA VAL A 220 4.44 11.72 13.85
C VAL A 220 4.30 12.95 14.74
N GLU A 221 3.90 12.75 15.99
CA GLU A 221 3.53 13.83 16.92
C GLU A 221 2.49 14.80 16.34
N GLY A 222 1.56 14.26 15.55
CA GLY A 222 0.53 15.03 14.86
C GLY A 222 1.04 15.88 13.69
N VAL A 223 2.30 15.74 13.29
CA VAL A 223 2.92 16.45 12.16
C VAL A 223 3.05 15.51 10.98
N GLU A 224 2.49 15.89 9.82
CA GLU A 224 2.66 15.13 8.58
C GLU A 224 4.14 15.04 8.18
N VAL A 225 4.57 13.82 7.86
CA VAL A 225 5.86 13.54 7.28
C VAL A 225 5.73 13.69 5.77
N GLU A 226 6.51 14.59 5.17
CA GLU A 226 6.46 14.78 3.72
C GLU A 226 6.95 13.51 2.98
N PRO A 227 6.07 12.84 2.21
CA PRO A 227 6.40 11.64 1.49
C PRO A 227 7.21 11.98 0.23
N ARG A 228 7.95 10.99 -0.28
CA ARG A 228 8.72 11.12 -1.52
C ARG A 228 7.86 11.09 -2.77
N TYR A 229 6.72 10.40 -2.68
CA TYR A 229 5.79 10.15 -3.77
C TYR A 229 4.40 10.62 -3.34
N ARG A 230 3.67 11.27 -4.26
CA ARG A 230 2.34 11.85 -4.04
C ARG A 230 1.47 11.63 -5.27
N LEU A 231 0.16 11.55 -5.08
CA LEU A 231 -0.77 11.60 -6.18
C LEU A 231 -0.61 12.91 -6.98
N GLY A 232 -0.82 12.83 -8.29
CA GLY A 232 -0.71 13.97 -9.21
C GLY A 232 0.72 14.48 -9.46
N ARG A 233 1.74 13.94 -8.79
CA ARG A 233 3.16 14.31 -9.02
C ARG A 233 3.89 13.23 -9.82
N PRO A 234 4.70 13.59 -10.84
CA PRO A 234 5.48 12.61 -11.58
C PRO A 234 6.49 11.88 -10.68
N VAL A 235 6.55 10.55 -10.75
CA VAL A 235 7.46 9.75 -9.92
C VAL A 235 8.93 9.99 -10.26
N GLN A 236 9.23 10.43 -11.48
CA GLN A 236 10.58 10.69 -11.98
C GLN A 236 11.21 11.93 -11.33
N VAL A 237 10.39 12.90 -10.87
CA VAL A 237 10.90 14.09 -10.19
C VAL A 237 11.15 13.86 -8.70
N ALA A 238 10.71 12.74 -8.15
CA ALA A 238 10.97 12.37 -6.76
C ALA A 238 12.49 12.23 -6.52
N THR A 239 12.94 12.64 -5.34
CA THR A 239 14.38 12.59 -4.97
C THR A 239 15.01 11.21 -5.12
N PRO A 240 14.38 10.09 -4.71
CA PRO A 240 14.98 8.76 -4.88
C PRO A 240 15.18 8.42 -6.35
N SER A 241 14.16 8.67 -7.20
CA SER A 241 14.23 8.44 -8.64
C SER A 241 15.33 9.26 -9.33
N ARG A 242 15.45 10.55 -9.01
CA ARG A 242 16.52 11.41 -9.54
C ARG A 242 17.91 10.95 -9.12
N ARG A 243 18.08 10.56 -7.86
CA ARG A 243 19.36 10.04 -7.34
C ARG A 243 19.75 8.74 -8.03
N LEU A 244 18.80 7.82 -8.21
CA LEU A 244 19.06 6.54 -8.89
C LEU A 244 19.39 6.75 -10.36
N ALA A 245 18.66 7.63 -11.06
CA ALA A 245 18.95 7.98 -12.45
C ALA A 245 20.35 8.61 -12.60
N ALA A 246 20.71 9.56 -11.73
CA ALA A 246 22.03 10.17 -11.72
C ALA A 246 23.14 9.12 -11.49
N TRP A 247 22.95 8.23 -10.51
CA TRP A 247 23.89 7.13 -10.26
C TRP A 247 24.02 6.20 -11.47
N ARG A 248 22.90 5.72 -12.04
CA ARG A 248 22.90 4.87 -13.25
C ARG A 248 23.63 5.53 -14.43
N SER A 249 23.46 6.84 -14.61
CA SER A 249 24.16 7.59 -15.67
C SER A 249 25.66 7.76 -15.43
N SER A 250 26.11 7.63 -14.17
CA SER A 250 27.53 7.72 -13.81
C SER A 250 28.25 6.37 -13.75
N VAL A 251 27.51 5.26 -13.81
CA VAL A 251 28.09 3.91 -13.75
C VAL A 251 28.72 3.57 -15.10
N PRO A 252 30.01 3.17 -15.15
CA PRO A 252 30.64 2.71 -16.37
C PRO A 252 29.91 1.49 -16.95
N VAL A 253 29.68 1.49 -18.26
CA VAL A 253 29.18 0.32 -18.99
C VAL A 253 30.39 -0.55 -19.36
N VAL A 254 30.35 -1.83 -19.01
CA VAL A 254 31.34 -2.81 -19.47
C VAL A 254 30.69 -3.56 -20.63
N ASP A 255 31.24 -3.38 -21.82
CA ASP A 255 30.88 -4.11 -23.04
C ASP A 255 31.43 -5.54 -23.02
#